data_AF-A0A5K1B769-F1
#
_entry.id   AF-A0A5K1B769-F1
#
_cell.length_a   1.000
_cell.length_b   1.000
_cell.length_c   1.000
_cell.angle_alpha   90.00
_cell.angle_beta   90.00
_cell.angle_gamma   90.00
#
_symmetry.space_group_name_H-M   'P 1'
#
loop_
_entity.id
_entity.type
_entity.pdbx_description
1 polymer ?
#
loop_
_entity_poly.entity_id
_entity_poly.type
_entity_poly.pdbx_seq_one_letter_code
_entity_poly.pdbx_strand_id
1 'polypeptide(L)'
;LIGMYAKCGSIDDAKQVFEEIPQRDTPAWSAMIVAFAIHGHGRSALLLFEEMQRKGMLPDNITFLGVLYACSHTGLVEEGRRYFDSMSRVYGIEPGIKHYGCMVDLY
;
A
#
# COMPACT_ATOMS: atom_id res chain seq x y z
N LEU A 1 5.54 -7.05 13.32
CA LEU A 1 6.00 -5.86 14.08
C LEU A 1 5.53 -4.55 13.43
N ILE A 2 5.83 -4.29 12.15
CA ILE A 2 5.35 -3.09 11.41
C ILE A 2 3.84 -2.85 11.58
N GLY A 3 3.01 -3.88 11.30
CA GLY A 3 1.56 -3.76 11.46
C GLY A 3 1.05 -3.63 12.90
N MET A 4 1.87 -3.93 13.91
CA MET A 4 1.53 -3.67 15.32
C MET A 4 1.84 -2.23 15.70
N TYR A 5 3.05 -1.74 15.39
CA TYR A 5 3.44 -0.35 15.66
C TYR A 5 2.52 0.66 14.94
N ALA A 6 2.17 0.37 13.69
CA ALA A 6 1.20 1.16 12.95
C ALA A 6 -0.18 1.21 13.64
N LYS A 7 -0.66 0.10 14.23
CA LYS A 7 -1.95 0.09 14.95
C LYS A 7 -1.90 0.82 16.29
N CYS A 8 -0.72 0.94 16.90
CA CYS A 8 -0.52 1.70 18.13
C CYS A 8 -0.30 3.20 17.91
N GLY A 9 -0.42 3.70 16.67
CA GLY A 9 -0.32 5.13 16.37
C GLY A 9 1.10 5.63 16.09
N SER A 10 2.12 4.76 16.13
CA SER A 10 3.51 5.16 15.88
C SER A 10 3.97 4.70 14.50
N ILE A 11 3.73 5.56 13.50
CA ILE A 11 4.21 5.34 12.14
C ILE A 11 5.75 5.42 12.06
N ASP A 12 6.37 6.22 12.93
CA ASP A 12 7.82 6.37 13.00
C ASP A 12 8.50 5.09 13.49
N ASP A 13 7.97 4.42 14.52
CA ASP A 13 8.50 3.12 14.97
C ASP A 13 8.30 2.05 13.89
N ALA A 14 7.15 2.07 13.20
CA ALA A 14 6.89 1.15 12.10
C ALA A 14 7.90 1.34 10.95
N LYS A 15 8.24 2.60 10.64
CA LYS A 15 9.26 2.96 9.66
C LYS A 15 10.66 2.52 10.10
N GLN A 16 11.04 2.76 11.35
CA GLN A 16 12.32 2.33 11.88
C GLN A 16 12.49 0.80 11.76
N VAL A 17 11.49 0.04 12.21
CA VAL A 17 11.51 -1.43 12.09
C VAL A 17 11.60 -1.85 10.62
N PHE A 18 10.90 -1.17 9.73
CA PHE A 18 11.01 -1.43 8.29
C PHE A 18 12.41 -1.11 7.75
N GLU A 19 13.06 -0.04 8.22
CA GLU A 19 14.41 0.38 7.84
C GLU A 19 15.50 -0.60 8.31
N GLU A 20 15.29 -1.23 9.46
CA GLU A 20 16.21 -2.22 10.05
C GLU A 20 16.21 -3.59 9.33
N ILE A 21 15.20 -3.90 8.51
CA ILE A 21 15.14 -5.16 7.76
C ILE A 21 16.13 -5.12 6.58
N PRO A 22 17.20 -5.95 6.57
CA PRO A 22 18.22 -5.89 5.52
C PRO A 22 17.69 -6.33 4.15
N GLN A 23 16.84 -7.35 4.13
CA GLN A 23 16.16 -7.87 2.93
C GLN A 23 14.66 -7.93 3.20
N ARG A 24 13.94 -6.96 2.65
CA ARG A 24 12.50 -6.82 2.85
C ARG A 24 11.76 -7.71 1.86
N ASP A 25 10.90 -8.56 2.38
CA ASP A 25 9.98 -9.37 1.59
C ASP A 25 8.68 -8.62 1.28
N THR A 26 7.85 -9.17 0.38
CA THR A 26 6.56 -8.57 -0.01
C THR A 26 5.66 -8.26 1.20
N PRO A 27 5.54 -9.12 2.22
CA PRO A 27 4.81 -8.79 3.45
C PRO A 27 5.31 -7.54 4.18
N ALA A 28 6.64 -7.34 4.31
CA ALA A 28 7.19 -6.15 4.96
C ALA A 28 6.87 -4.86 4.18
N TRP A 29 7.01 -4.89 2.85
CA TRP A 29 6.62 -3.77 1.97
C TRP A 29 5.12 -3.46 2.10
N SER A 30 4.28 -4.48 1.95
CA SER A 30 2.83 -4.35 2.03
C SER A 30 2.37 -3.76 3.36
N ALA A 31 2.96 -4.23 4.47
CA ALA A 31 2.63 -3.73 5.80
C ALA A 31 2.96 -2.23 5.95
N MET A 32 4.11 -1.78 5.43
CA MET A 32 4.52 -0.38 5.54
C MET A 32 3.73 0.54 4.60
N ILE A 33 3.41 0.08 3.38
CA ILE A 33 2.54 0.80 2.43
C ILE A 33 1.16 1.03 3.04
N VAL A 34 0.54 -0.03 3.61
CA VAL A 34 -0.74 0.08 4.31
C VAL A 34 -0.62 1.02 5.51
N ALA A 35 0.44 0.92 6.30
CA ALA A 35 0.67 1.80 7.45
C ALA A 35 0.70 3.27 7.03
N PHE A 36 1.47 3.63 6.01
CA PHE A 36 1.46 5.01 5.51
C PHE A 36 0.06 5.45 5.02
N ALA A 37 -0.65 4.58 4.31
CA ALA A 37 -1.96 4.90 3.77
C ALA A 37 -3.02 5.19 4.85
N ILE A 38 -3.09 4.37 5.91
CA ILE A 38 -4.08 4.54 6.99
C ILE A 38 -3.74 5.70 7.94
N HIS A 39 -2.48 6.13 7.98
CA HIS A 39 -2.02 7.29 8.77
C HIS A 39 -2.06 8.61 7.99
N GLY A 40 -2.77 8.65 6.85
CA GLY A 40 -2.93 9.86 6.04
C GLY A 40 -1.68 10.25 5.23
N HIS A 41 -0.64 9.42 5.21
CA HIS A 41 0.58 9.63 4.44
C HIS A 41 0.49 8.97 3.04
N GLY A 42 -0.61 9.22 2.31
CA GLY A 42 -0.89 8.56 1.04
C GLY A 42 0.22 8.74 -0.01
N ARG A 43 0.81 9.93 -0.11
CA ARG A 43 1.95 10.17 -1.03
C ARG A 43 3.17 9.32 -0.67
N SER A 44 3.46 9.14 0.63
CA SER A 44 4.56 8.30 1.09
C SER A 44 4.29 6.81 0.78
N ALA A 45 3.04 6.37 0.90
CA ALA A 45 2.64 5.01 0.52
C ALA A 45 2.88 4.76 -0.98
N LEU A 46 2.51 5.71 -1.85
CA LEU A 46 2.73 5.59 -3.30
C LEU A 46 4.21 5.60 -3.68
N LEU A 47 5.02 6.48 -3.06
CA LEU A 47 6.47 6.48 -3.26
C LEU A 47 7.11 5.16 -2.84
N LEU A 48 6.64 4.58 -1.73
CA LEU A 48 7.13 3.29 -1.25
C LEU A 48 6.71 2.14 -2.18
N PHE A 49 5.52 2.21 -2.77
CA PHE A 49 5.08 1.27 -3.80
C PHE A 49 5.94 1.37 -5.08
N GLU A 50 6.25 2.57 -5.54
CA GLU A 50 7.17 2.78 -6.68
C GLU A 50 8.56 2.21 -6.39
N GLU A 51 9.07 2.40 -5.16
CA GLU A 51 10.36 1.83 -4.76
C GLU A 51 10.33 0.29 -4.74
N MET A 52 9.25 -0.30 -4.24
CA MET A 52 9.02 -1.75 -4.26
C MET A 52 9.12 -2.29 -5.69
N GLN A 53 8.42 -1.66 -6.64
CA GLN A 53 8.45 -2.04 -8.05
C GLN A 53 9.85 -1.89 -8.65
N ARG A 54 10.55 -0.77 -8.37
CA ARG A 54 11.91 -0.51 -8.86
C ARG A 54 12.93 -1.53 -8.34
N LYS A 55 12.69 -2.11 -7.16
CA LYS A 55 13.51 -3.19 -6.59
C LYS A 55 13.14 -4.58 -7.13
N GLY A 56 12.19 -4.68 -8.07
CA GLY A 56 11.75 -5.94 -8.64
C GLY A 56 10.87 -6.78 -7.71
N MET A 57 10.37 -6.19 -6.62
CA MET A 57 9.47 -6.86 -5.70
C MET A 57 8.05 -6.87 -6.27
N LEU A 58 7.41 -8.04 -6.27
CA LEU A 58 6.05 -8.18 -6.78
C LEU A 58 5.03 -7.76 -5.71
N PRO A 59 4.08 -6.86 -6.06
CA PRO A 59 2.98 -6.51 -5.18
C PRO A 59 2.01 -7.69 -5.04
N ASP A 60 1.34 -7.75 -3.89
CA ASP A 60 0.26 -8.70 -3.63
C ASP A 60 -1.07 -7.96 -3.38
N ASN A 61 -2.11 -8.70 -3.02
CA ASN A 61 -3.41 -8.12 -2.71
C ASN A 61 -3.36 -7.14 -1.53
N ILE A 62 -2.45 -7.30 -0.57
CA ILE A 62 -2.34 -6.37 0.57
C ILE A 62 -1.62 -5.09 0.15
N THR A 63 -0.63 -5.20 -0.73
CA THR A 63 0.05 -4.06 -1.35
C THR A 63 -0.96 -3.15 -2.04
N PHE A 64 -1.81 -3.74 -2.90
CA PHE A 64 -2.82 -2.99 -3.64
C PHE A 64 -3.89 -2.39 -2.74
N LEU A 65 -4.28 -3.07 -1.67
CA LEU A 65 -5.18 -2.48 -0.68
C LEU A 65 -4.59 -1.19 -0.08
N GLY A 66 -3.30 -1.19 0.27
CA GLY A 66 -2.62 0.01 0.78
C GLY A 66 -2.53 1.13 -0.26
N VAL A 67 -2.23 0.80 -1.52
CA VAL A 67 -2.20 1.77 -2.64
C VAL A 67 -3.56 2.40 -2.87
N LEU A 68 -4.64 1.62 -2.88
CA LEU A 68 -5.98 2.13 -3.09
C LEU A 68 -6.48 2.97 -1.91
N TYR A 69 -6.16 2.61 -0.66
CA TYR A 69 -6.40 3.49 0.48
C TYR A 69 -5.67 4.81 0.35
N ALA A 70 -4.40 4.78 -0.09
CA ALA A 70 -3.64 6.00 -0.32
C ALA A 70 -4.32 6.89 -1.37
N CYS A 71 -4.80 6.32 -2.48
CA CYS A 71 -5.53 7.06 -3.52
C CYS A 71 -6.85 7.64 -3.00
N SER A 72 -7.65 6.85 -2.28
CA SER A 72 -8.93 7.30 -1.70
C SER A 72 -8.72 8.49 -0.76
N HIS A 73 -7.81 8.38 0.21
CA HIS A 73 -7.56 9.43 1.19
C HIS A 73 -6.94 10.70 0.61
N THR A 74 -6.32 10.63 -0.57
CA THR A 74 -5.67 11.78 -1.23
C THR A 74 -6.46 12.32 -2.42
N GLY A 75 -7.61 11.74 -2.76
CA GLY A 75 -8.42 12.17 -3.90
C GLY A 75 -7.78 11.91 -5.27
N LEU A 76 -6.85 10.95 -5.35
CA LEU A 76 -6.15 10.59 -6.58
C LEU A 76 -6.99 9.60 -7.41
N VAL A 77 -8.08 10.11 -7.99
CA VAL A 77 -9.13 9.29 -8.60
C VAL A 77 -8.62 8.50 -9.80
N GLU A 78 -7.85 9.13 -10.70
CA GLU A 78 -7.33 8.47 -11.90
C GLU A 78 -6.23 7.44 -11.57
N GLU A 79 -5.36 7.75 -10.61
CA GLU A 79 -4.36 6.83 -10.07
C GLU A 79 -5.05 5.60 -9.46
N GLY A 80 -6.07 5.81 -8.64
CA GLY A 80 -6.80 4.71 -7.98
C GLY A 80 -7.43 3.77 -9.00
N ARG A 81 -8.11 4.29 -10.03
CA ARG A 81 -8.62 3.48 -11.15
C ARG A 81 -7.52 2.70 -11.87
N ARG A 82 -6.42 3.38 -12.22
CA ARG A 82 -5.29 2.75 -12.92
C ARG A 82 -4.65 1.63 -12.10
N TYR A 83 -4.47 1.83 -10.80
CA TYR A 83 -3.91 0.79 -9.93
C TYR A 83 -4.88 -0.37 -9.74
N PHE A 84 -6.17 -0.11 -9.56
CA PHE A 84 -7.20 -1.14 -9.47
C PHE A 84 -7.22 -2.02 -10.73
N ASP A 85 -7.23 -1.43 -11.92
CA ASP A 85 -7.20 -2.16 -13.20
C ASP A 85 -5.91 -2.98 -13.37
N SER A 86 -4.78 -2.44 -12.88
CA SER A 86 -3.49 -3.12 -12.99
C SER A 86 -3.44 -4.42 -12.19
N MET A 87 -4.21 -4.55 -11.11
CA MET A 87 -4.26 -5.75 -10.28
C MET A 87 -4.48 -7.00 -11.15
N SER A 88 -5.57 -7.03 -11.91
CA SER A 88 -5.89 -8.15 -12.78
C SER A 88 -5.06 -8.13 -14.06
N ARG A 89 -4.94 -6.97 -14.71
CA ARG A 89 -4.37 -6.88 -16.07
C ARG A 89 -2.86 -7.08 -16.13
N VAL A 90 -2.14 -6.68 -15.08
CA VAL A 90 -0.67 -6.69 -15.04
C VAL A 90 -0.17 -7.75 -14.05
N TYR A 91 -0.81 -7.87 -12.89
CA TYR A 91 -0.33 -8.72 -11.81
C TYR A 91 -1.09 -10.05 -11.67
N GLY A 92 -2.20 -10.24 -12.39
CA GLY A 92 -3.03 -11.45 -12.27
C GLY A 92 -3.68 -11.60 -10.89
N ILE A 93 -3.86 -10.49 -10.17
CA ILE A 93 -4.45 -10.43 -8.82
C ILE A 93 -5.93 -10.09 -8.96
N GLU A 94 -6.79 -10.99 -8.48
CA GLU A 94 -8.23 -10.75 -8.44
C GLU A 94 -8.60 -9.76 -7.30
N PRO A 95 -9.28 -8.63 -7.61
CA PRO A 95 -9.73 -7.70 -6.59
C PRO A 95 -10.77 -8.32 -5.66
N GLY A 96 -10.49 -8.35 -4.36
CA GLY A 96 -11.46 -8.70 -3.31
C GLY A 96 -12.33 -7.52 -2.83
N ILE A 97 -13.32 -7.81 -1.98
CA ILE A 97 -14.32 -6.85 -1.46
C ILE A 97 -13.73 -5.55 -0.89
N LYS A 98 -12.56 -5.61 -0.22
CA LYS A 98 -11.91 -4.42 0.35
C LYS A 98 -11.38 -3.46 -0.73
N HIS A 99 -10.92 -3.98 -1.86
CA HIS A 99 -10.47 -3.15 -2.99
C HIS A 99 -11.67 -2.44 -3.63
N TYR A 100 -12.78 -3.15 -3.83
CA TYR A 100 -14.02 -2.53 -4.30
C TYR A 100 -14.52 -1.44 -3.35
N GLY A 101 -14.42 -1.66 -2.03
CA GLY A 101 -14.72 -0.61 -1.03
C GLY A 101 -13.91 0.66 -1.26
N CYS A 102 -12.60 0.54 -1.47
CA CYS A 102 -11.74 1.70 -1.76
C CYS A 102 -12.16 2.44 -3.03
N MET A 103 -12.66 1.72 -4.05
CA MET A 103 -13.14 2.33 -5.29
C MET A 103 -14.46 3.07 -5.11
N VAL A 104 -15.32 2.64 -4.18
CA VAL A 104 -16.53 3.37 -3.82
C VAL A 104 -16.16 4.64 -3.04
N ASP A 105 -15.23 4.53 -2.08
CA ASP A 105 -14.73 5.66 -1.28
C ASP A 105 -13.89 6.67 -2.09
N LEU A 106 -13.63 6.40 -3.37
CA LEU A 106 -12.92 7.28 -4.28
C LEU A 106 -13.82 8.36 -4.92
N TYR A 107 -15.14 8.22 -4.83
CA TYR A 107 -16.15 9.13 -5.41
C TYR A 107 -17.01 9.78 -4.32
#